data_AF-A0AAV5YF62-F1
#
_entry.id   AF-A0AAV5YF62-F1
#
_cell.length_a   1.000
_cell.length_b   1.000
_cell.length_c   1.000
_cell.angle_alpha   90.00
_cell.angle_beta   90.00
_cell.angle_gamma   90.00
#
_symmetry.space_group_name_H-M   'P 1'
#
loop_
_entity.id
_entity.type
_entity.pdbx_description
1 polymer ?
#
loop_
_entity_poly.entity_id
_entity_poly.type
_entity_poly.pdbx_seq_one_letter_code
_entity_poly.pdbx_strand_id
1 'polypeptide(L)'
;MLRREWTTGEGWRGTRSGMWAWLLQRAAAIALLLVIVLHLINPFRRGVQAALLALALLHALLGVRSLLLDLGLPLRWHRALFVGALVLAGALFLLVWGWRWY
;
A
#
# COMPACT_ATOMS: atom_id res chain seq x y z
N MET A 1 19.04 -5.48 -28.17
CA MET A 1 19.93 -4.70 -27.27
C MET A 1 19.08 -3.94 -26.27
N LEU A 2 19.00 -4.40 -25.01
CA LEU A 2 18.37 -3.66 -23.92
C LEU A 2 19.29 -2.48 -23.54
N ARG A 3 19.14 -1.34 -24.21
CA ARG A 3 19.84 -0.11 -23.84
C ARG A 3 19.22 0.35 -22.51
N ARG A 4 19.80 -0.12 -21.42
CA ARG A 4 19.39 0.16 -20.05
C ARG A 4 19.47 1.67 -19.83
N GLU A 5 18.31 2.34 -19.85
CA GLU A 5 18.07 3.77 -19.60
C GLU A 5 18.33 4.20 -18.14
N TRP A 6 19.27 3.54 -17.44
CA TRP A 6 19.56 3.74 -16.02
C TRP A 6 20.29 5.07 -15.76
N THR A 7 20.67 5.76 -16.83
CA THR A 7 21.32 7.08 -16.81
C THR A 7 20.33 8.24 -16.94
N THR A 8 19.04 7.98 -17.13
CA THR A 8 18.03 9.04 -17.24
C THR A 8 17.45 9.40 -15.87
N GLY A 9 17.20 10.70 -15.63
CA GLY A 9 16.56 11.17 -14.40
C GLY A 9 15.14 10.61 -14.17
N GLU A 10 14.48 10.14 -15.23
CA GLU A 10 13.18 9.48 -15.18
C GLU A 10 13.27 8.07 -14.58
N GLY A 11 14.30 7.29 -14.96
CA GLY A 11 14.57 5.99 -14.35
C GLY A 11 14.76 6.10 -12.83
N TRP A 12 15.56 7.07 -12.38
CA TRP A 12 15.79 7.34 -10.94
C TRP A 12 14.54 7.73 -10.15
N ARG A 13 13.66 8.56 -10.75
CA ARG A 13 12.37 8.93 -10.12
C ARG A 13 11.43 7.72 -10.02
N GLY A 14 11.44 6.85 -11.02
CA GLY A 14 10.74 5.57 -11.00
C GLY A 14 11.18 4.68 -9.83
N THR A 15 12.50 4.56 -9.62
CA THR A 15 13.11 3.77 -8.53
C THR A 15 12.67 4.25 -7.15
N ARG A 16 12.63 5.57 -6.91
CA ARG A 16 12.21 6.14 -5.63
C ARG A 16 10.77 5.74 -5.28
N SER A 17 9.84 5.79 -6.24
CA SER A 17 8.45 5.37 -6.01
C SER A 17 8.31 3.88 -5.68
N GLY A 18 9.11 3.03 -6.35
CA GLY A 18 9.15 1.59 -6.09
C GLY A 18 9.70 1.27 -4.69
N MET A 19 10.77 1.94 -4.27
CA MET A 19 11.33 1.79 -2.91
C MET A 19 10.33 2.13 -1.82
N TRP A 20 9.65 3.28 -1.93
CA TRP A 20 8.64 3.69 -0.94
C TRP A 20 7.47 2.73 -0.89
N ALA A 21 6.97 2.27 -2.05
CA ALA A 21 5.91 1.28 -2.11
C ALA A 21 6.31 -0.01 -1.38
N TRP A 22 7.51 -0.52 -1.64
CA TRP A 22 8.03 -1.72 -0.98
C TRP A 22 8.19 -1.51 0.53
N LEU A 23 8.77 -0.39 0.96
CA LEU A 23 9.02 -0.10 2.38
C LEU A 23 7.71 0.01 3.16
N LEU A 24 6.73 0.75 2.62
CA LEU A 24 5.41 0.89 3.23
C LEU A 24 4.68 -0.45 3.30
N GLN A 25 4.71 -1.24 2.23
CA GLN A 25 4.08 -2.56 2.22
C GLN A 25 4.72 -3.51 3.25
N ARG A 26 6.05 -3.48 3.39
CA ARG A 26 6.79 -4.29 4.36
C ARG A 26 6.52 -3.86 5.79
N ALA A 27 6.58 -2.56 6.07
CA ALA A 27 6.25 -2.00 7.37
C ALA A 27 4.80 -2.32 7.76
N ALA A 28 3.86 -2.20 6.82
CA ALA A 28 2.46 -2.55 7.05
C ALA A 28 2.28 -4.03 7.37
N ALA A 29 2.96 -4.93 6.65
CA ALA A 29 2.91 -6.37 6.92
C ALA A 29 3.39 -6.71 8.34
N ILE A 30 4.52 -6.12 8.76
CA ILE A 30 5.09 -6.34 10.10
C ILE A 30 4.15 -5.77 11.17
N ALA A 31 3.63 -4.55 10.98
CA ALA A 31 2.70 -3.94 11.92
C ALA A 31 1.38 -4.72 12.03
N LEU A 32 0.89 -5.29 10.93
CA LEU A 32 -0.30 -6.16 10.92
C LEU A 32 -0.14 -7.35 11.85
N LEU A 33 1.03 -7.99 11.92
CA LEU A 33 1.25 -9.12 12.84
C LEU A 33 0.93 -8.73 14.29
N LEU A 34 1.40 -7.57 14.73
CA LEU A 34 1.13 -7.05 16.07
C LEU A 34 -0.35 -6.65 16.23
N VAL A 35 -0.90 -5.90 15.28
CA VAL A 35 -2.27 -5.37 15.38
C VAL A 35 -3.32 -6.48 15.35
N ILE A 36 -3.07 -7.56 14.60
CA ILE A 36 -3.93 -8.75 14.61
C ILE A 36 -3.95 -9.37 16.01
N VAL A 37 -2.80 -9.56 16.66
CA VAL A 37 -2.75 -10.09 18.04
C VAL A 37 -3.54 -9.19 18.99
N LEU A 38 -3.35 -7.86 18.91
CA LEU A 38 -4.10 -6.90 19.73
C LEU A 38 -5.61 -6.95 19.47
N HIS A 39 -6.01 -7.16 18.22
CA HIS A 39 -7.41 -7.28 17.82
C HIS A 39 -8.04 -8.55 18.37
N LEU A 40 -7.32 -9.67 18.35
CA LEU A 40 -7.78 -10.94 18.91
C LEU A 40 -7.92 -10.88 20.45
N ILE A 41 -7.05 -10.13 21.13
CA ILE A 41 -7.14 -9.94 22.59
C ILE A 41 -8.36 -9.09 22.98
N ASN A 42 -8.58 -7.97 22.28
CA ASN A 42 -9.73 -7.10 22.53
C ASN A 42 -10.21 -6.45 21.23
N PRO A 43 -11.20 -7.06 20.54
CA PRO A 43 -11.64 -6.59 19.24
C PRO A 43 -12.40 -5.27 19.30
N PHE A 44 -12.86 -4.84 20.47
CA PHE A 44 -13.69 -3.64 20.65
C PHE A 44 -12.88 -2.33 20.76
N ARG A 45 -11.55 -2.41 20.88
CA ARG A 45 -10.71 -1.21 20.91
C ARG A 45 -10.74 -0.50 19.56
N ARG A 46 -11.44 0.66 19.50
CA ARG A 46 -11.61 1.45 18.27
C ARG A 46 -10.29 1.75 17.56
N GLY A 47 -9.25 2.15 18.31
CA GLY A 47 -7.92 2.41 17.74
C GLY A 47 -7.30 1.19 17.06
N VAL A 48 -7.50 -0.01 17.62
CA VAL A 48 -7.02 -1.27 17.02
C VAL A 48 -7.81 -1.62 15.77
N GLN A 49 -9.14 -1.45 15.76
CA GLN A 49 -9.97 -1.63 14.57
C GLN A 49 -9.56 -0.68 13.43
N ALA A 50 -9.33 0.60 13.74
CA ALA A 50 -8.89 1.58 12.77
C ALA A 50 -7.49 1.24 12.22
N ALA A 51 -6.54 0.89 13.10
CA ALA A 51 -5.20 0.49 12.68
C ALA A 51 -5.24 -0.78 11.81
N LEU A 52 -6.05 -1.77 12.19
CA LEU A 52 -6.22 -3.01 11.42
C LEU A 52 -6.75 -2.71 10.01
N LEU A 53 -7.82 -1.92 9.90
CA LEU A 53 -8.40 -1.53 8.62
C LEU A 53 -7.40 -0.76 7.75
N ALA A 54 -6.75 0.26 8.31
CA ALA A 54 -5.80 1.10 7.58
C ALA A 54 -4.60 0.28 7.07
N LEU A 55 -3.98 -0.53 7.93
CA LEU A 55 -2.82 -1.33 7.57
C LEU A 55 -3.18 -2.45 6.59
N ALA A 56 -4.34 -3.08 6.74
CA ALA A 56 -4.81 -4.11 5.82
C ALA A 56 -5.05 -3.53 4.41
N LEU A 57 -5.72 -2.38 4.31
CA LEU A 57 -5.95 -1.69 3.03
C LEU A 57 -4.62 -1.28 2.37
N LEU A 58 -3.71 -0.67 3.14
CA LEU A 58 -2.40 -0.25 2.63
C LEU A 58 -1.59 -1.46 2.12
N HIS A 59 -1.50 -2.53 2.91
CA HIS A 59 -0.78 -3.74 2.53
C HIS A 59 -1.38 -4.39 1.29
N ALA A 60 -2.69 -4.58 1.27
CA ALA A 60 -3.39 -5.26 0.18
C ALA A 60 -3.28 -4.48 -1.14
N LEU A 61 -3.52 -3.16 -1.13
CA LEU A 61 -3.51 -2.36 -2.36
C LEU A 61 -2.09 -2.15 -2.93
N LEU A 62 -1.07 -2.01 -2.08
CA LEU A 62 0.32 -2.02 -2.54
C LEU A 62 0.74 -3.42 -3.06
N GLY A 63 0.20 -4.49 -2.47
CA GLY A 63 0.35 -5.85 -2.97
C GLY A 63 -0.28 -6.05 -4.36
N VAL A 64 -1.52 -5.60 -4.55
CA VAL A 64 -2.20 -5.61 -5.87
C VAL A 64 -1.41 -4.83 -6.90
N ARG A 65 -0.90 -3.64 -6.55
CA ARG A 65 0.00 -2.89 -7.43
C ARG A 65 1.21 -3.72 -7.85
N SER A 66 1.84 -4.44 -6.91
CA SER A 66 3.01 -5.26 -7.20
C SER A 66 2.66 -6.40 -8.17
N LEU A 67 1.55 -7.12 -7.92
CA LEU A 67 1.05 -8.17 -8.82
C LEU A 67 0.76 -7.63 -10.23
N LEU A 68 0.12 -6.47 -10.32
CA LEU A 68 -0.18 -5.80 -11.59
C LEU A 68 1.10 -5.51 -12.40
N LEU A 69 2.16 -5.06 -11.74
CA LEU A 69 3.45 -4.81 -12.38
C LEU A 69 4.16 -6.12 -12.77
N ASP A 70 4.04 -7.17 -11.95
CA ASP A 70 4.60 -8.49 -12.23
C ASP A 70 3.91 -9.16 -13.45
N LEU A 71 2.63 -8.83 -13.69
CA LEU A 71 1.88 -9.24 -14.89
C LEU A 71 2.26 -8.47 -16.17
N GLY A 72 3.22 -7.55 -16.10
CA GLY A 72 3.80 -6.87 -17.27
C GLY A 72 3.21 -5.49 -17.58
N LEU A 73 2.53 -4.84 -16.63
CA LEU A 73 2.09 -3.46 -16.83
C LEU A 73 3.29 -2.52 -17.10
N PRO A 74 3.18 -1.57 -18.06
CA PRO A 74 4.29 -0.69 -18.42
C PRO A 74 4.80 0.17 -17.25
N LEU A 75 6.13 0.37 -17.17
CA LEU A 75 6.77 1.13 -16.08
C LEU A 75 6.24 2.56 -15.90
N ARG A 76 5.70 3.19 -16.95
CA ARG A 76 5.04 4.51 -16.87
C ARG A 76 3.89 4.56 -15.85
N TRP A 77 3.30 3.41 -15.52
CA TRP A 77 2.23 3.29 -14.53
C TRP A 77 2.73 3.20 -13.09
N HIS A 78 4.04 3.05 -12.82
CA HIS A 78 4.56 2.87 -11.46
C HIS A 78 4.09 3.94 -10.47
N ARG A 79 4.17 5.21 -10.87
CA ARG A 79 3.78 6.36 -10.05
C ARG A 79 2.26 6.45 -9.91
N ALA A 80 1.53 6.31 -11.02
CA ALA A 80 0.07 6.37 -11.03
C ALA A 80 -0.55 5.26 -10.16
N LEU A 81 -0.06 4.03 -10.27
CA LEU A 81 -0.49 2.91 -9.45
C LEU A 81 -0.11 3.09 -7.98
N PHE A 82 1.06 3.67 -7.68
CA PHE A 82 1.46 3.94 -6.30
C PHE A 82 0.54 4.98 -5.65
N VAL A 83 0.36 6.14 -6.30
CA VAL A 83 -0.54 7.19 -5.79
C VAL A 83 -1.98 6.70 -5.75
N GLY A 84 -2.43 6.00 -6.78
CA GLY A 84 -3.77 5.42 -6.86
C GLY A 84 -4.04 4.44 -5.71
N ALA A 85 -3.07 3.57 -5.38
CA ALA A 85 -3.18 2.66 -4.24
C ALA A 85 -3.32 3.41 -2.90
N LEU A 86 -2.54 4.49 -2.69
CA LEU A 86 -2.62 5.29 -1.46
C LEU A 86 -3.95 6.06 -1.35
N VAL A 87 -4.39 6.68 -2.45
CA VAL A 87 -5.66 7.42 -2.50
C VAL A 87 -6.83 6.47 -2.28
N LEU A 88 -6.83 5.31 -2.93
CA LEU A 88 -7.89 4.31 -2.77
C LEU A 88 -7.90 3.74 -1.34
N ALA A 89 -6.73 3.46 -0.74
CA ALA A 89 -6.65 3.02 0.65
C ALA A 89 -7.26 4.06 1.60
N GLY A 90 -6.92 5.34 1.43
CA GLY A 90 -7.47 6.43 2.23
C GLY A 90 -8.98 6.61 2.03
N ALA A 91 -9.45 6.57 0.79
CA ALA A 91 -10.87 6.71 0.46
C ALA A 91 -11.70 5.57 1.04
N LEU A 92 -11.26 4.32 0.88
CA LEU A 92 -11.94 3.16 1.46
C LEU A 92 -11.91 3.20 2.98
N PHE A 93 -10.79 3.62 3.59
CA PHE A 93 -10.71 3.81 5.03
C PHE A 93 -11.76 4.82 5.51
N LEU A 94 -11.80 6.02 4.92
CA LEU A 94 -12.74 7.07 5.31
C LEU A 94 -14.20 6.65 5.10
N LEU A 95 -14.50 5.99 3.99
CA LEU A 95 -15.83 5.48 3.67
C LEU A 95 -16.30 4.45 4.71
N VAL A 96 -15.51 3.40 4.90
CA VAL A 96 -15.86 2.28 5.80
C VAL A 96 -15.86 2.75 7.26
N TRP A 97 -14.84 3.49 7.67
CA TRP A 97 -14.73 3.99 9.04
C TRP A 97 -15.80 5.02 9.36
N GLY A 98 -16.10 5.92 8.42
CA GLY A 98 -17.18 6.90 8.58
C GLY A 98 -18.54 6.22 8.71
N TRP A 99 -18.87 5.29 7.80
CA TRP A 99 -20.13 4.54 7.81
C TRP A 99 -20.32 3.70 9.07
N ARG A 100 -19.25 3.09 9.61
CA ARG A 100 -19.26 2.20 10.79
C ARG A 100 -20.02 2.76 12.00
N TRP A 101 -20.06 4.10 12.14
CA TRP A 101 -20.53 4.79 13.33
C TRP A 101 -21.87 5.54 13.16
N TYR A 102 -22.48 5.47 11.98
CA TYR A 102 -23.85 5.94 11.72
C TYR A 102 -24.81 4.76 11.68
#